data_AF-A0A9E1HH50-F1
#
_entry.id   AF-A0A9E1HH50-F1
#
_cell.length_a   1.000
_cell.length_b   1.000
_cell.length_c   1.000
_cell.angle_alpha   90.00
_cell.angle_beta   90.00
_cell.angle_gamma   90.00
#
_symmetry.space_group_name_H-M   'P 1'
#
loop_
_entity.id
_entity.type
_entity.pdbx_description
1 polymer ?
#
loop_
_entity_poly.entity_id
_entity_poly.type
_entity_poly.pdbx_seq_one_letter_code
_entity_poly.pdbx_strand_id
1 'polypeptide(L)' 'MHLRILYQGGMMRLSDLQDKDVINTVDGKLVGNIIDIAISPNDGKMDKLIVERSKFFVSLFSNKDEVEIR' A
#
# COMPACT_ATOMS: atom_id res chain seq x y z
N MET A 1 -6.96 -3.79 10.25
CA MET A 1 -5.90 -2.85 9.84
C MET A 1 -6.55 -1.55 9.43
N HIS A 2 -6.30 -0.45 10.14
CA HIS A 2 -6.79 0.89 9.78
C HIS A 2 -5.65 1.63 9.09
N LEU A 3 -5.70 1.71 7.75
CA LEU A 3 -4.72 2.48 6.98
C LEU A 3 -5.10 3.97 7.05
N ARG A 4 -4.16 4.84 7.42
CA ARG A 4 -4.38 6.29 7.56
C ARG A 4 -3.30 7.04 6.79
N ILE A 5 -3.70 7.77 5.75
CA ILE A 5 -2.81 8.64 4.96
C ILE A 5 -2.73 9.99 5.68
N LEU A 6 -1.52 10.49 5.97
CA LEU A 6 -1.32 11.79 6.61
C LEU A 6 -1.59 12.91 5.59
N TYR A 7 -2.60 13.74 5.87
CA TYR A 7 -3.10 14.79 4.97
C TYR A 7 -2.41 16.14 5.24
N GLN A 8 -1.90 16.80 4.20
CA GLN A 8 -1.57 18.24 4.21
C GLN A 8 -2.70 18.99 3.46
N GLY A 9 -3.20 20.09 4.02
CA GLY A 9 -4.51 20.69 3.74
C GLY A 9 -4.77 21.25 2.32
N GLY A 10 -4.81 20.40 1.29
CA GLY A 10 -5.21 20.75 -0.07
C GLY A 10 -5.75 19.55 -0.86
N MET A 11 -6.50 19.80 -1.95
CA MET A 11 -6.93 18.75 -2.87
C MET A 11 -5.71 18.01 -3.44
N MET A 12 -5.65 16.69 -3.24
CA MET A 12 -4.66 15.82 -3.86
C MET A 12 -5.18 15.30 -5.20
N ARG A 13 -4.29 15.24 -6.19
CA ARG A 13 -4.52 14.57 -7.46
C ARG A 13 -4.20 13.08 -7.33
N LEU A 14 -4.72 12.28 -8.26
CA LEU A 14 -4.39 10.86 -8.36
C LEU A 14 -2.88 10.62 -8.50
N SER A 15 -2.19 11.47 -9.27
CA SER A 15 -0.74 11.45 -9.43
C SER A 15 0.02 11.66 -8.13
N ASP A 16 -0.57 12.38 -7.18
CA ASP A 16 0.09 12.72 -5.91
C ASP A 16 0.06 11.54 -4.94
N LEU A 17 -0.83 10.57 -5.17
CA LEU A 17 -0.95 9.32 -4.41
C LEU A 17 0.00 8.24 -4.92
N GLN A 18 0.37 8.26 -6.20
CA GLN A 18 1.36 7.32 -6.74
C GLN A 18 2.68 7.48 -5.98
N ASP A 19 3.36 6.36 -5.75
CA ASP A 19 4.65 6.26 -5.04
C ASP A 19 4.65 6.70 -3.57
N LYS A 20 3.49 6.98 -2.96
CA LYS A 20 3.42 7.21 -1.52
C LYS A 20 3.58 5.91 -0.72
N ASP A 21 4.32 6.01 0.37
CA ASP A 21 4.49 4.94 1.34
C ASP A 21 3.19 4.63 2.09
N VAL A 22 2.92 3.35 2.24
CA VAL A 22 1.81 2.79 3.01
C VAL A 22 2.39 2.27 4.32
N ILE A 23 2.05 2.93 5.42
CA ILE A 23 2.56 2.60 6.75
C ILE A 23 1.42 2.00 7.59
N ASN A 24 1.72 0.91 8.31
CA ASN A 24 0.81 0.39 9.33
C ASN A 24 0.80 1.34 10.54
N THR A 25 -0.38 1.81 10.91
CA THR A 25 -0.55 2.79 12.00
C THR A 25 -0.40 2.21 13.40
N VAL A 26 -0.45 0.88 13.54
CA VAL A 26 -0.33 0.19 14.84
C VAL A 26 1.14 0.03 15.24
N ASP A 27 2.01 -0.35 14.30
CA ASP A 27 3.41 -0.69 14.57
C ASP A 27 4.43 0.19 13.80
N GLY A 28 3.97 1.10 12.95
CA GLY A 28 4.83 1.99 12.17
C GLY A 28 5.59 1.32 11.03
N LYS A 29 5.32 0.05 10.72
CA LYS A 29 6.06 -0.67 9.67
C LYS A 29 5.61 -0.26 8.26
N LEU A 30 6.59 -0.18 7.35
CA LEU A 30 6.34 -0.01 5.92
C LEU A 30 5.68 -1.27 5.36
N VAL A 31 4.49 -1.10 4.79
CA VAL A 31 3.76 -2.15 4.07
C VAL A 31 4.22 -2.21 2.61
N GLY A 32 4.47 -1.06 2.00
CA GLY A 32 4.81 -0.94 0.58
C GLY A 32 4.54 0.47 0.05
N ASN A 33 4.53 0.63 -1.26
CA ASN A 33 4.20 1.88 -1.96
C ASN A 33 2.95 1.71 -2.84
N ILE A 34 2.16 2.77 -2.97
CA ILE A 34 1.01 2.80 -3.86
C ILE A 34 1.50 2.81 -5.32
N ILE A 35 1.03 1.87 -6.13
CA ILE A 35 1.35 1.80 -7.57
C ILE A 35 0.16 2.12 -8.47
N ASP A 36 -1.07 1.95 -7.98
CA ASP A 36 -2.28 2.20 -8.77
C ASP A 36 -3.52 2.37 -7.86
N ILE A 37 -4.65 2.74 -8.45
CA ILE A 37 -5.95 2.85 -7.79
C ILE A 37 -7.02 2.14 -8.62
N ALA A 38 -7.79 1.26 -7.99
CA ALA A 38 -8.96 0.66 -8.61
C ALA A 38 -10.17 1.61 -8.50
N ILE A 39 -10.83 1.85 -9.63
CA ILE A 39 -12.02 2.69 -9.73
C ILE A 39 -13.22 1.79 -10.07
N SER A 40 -14.33 2.01 -9.35
CA SER A 40 -15.59 1.34 -9.63
C SER A 40 -16.12 1.75 -11.01
N PRO A 41 -16.40 0.79 -11.91
CA PRO A 41 -16.91 1.11 -13.24
C PRO A 41 -18.34 1.66 -13.22
N ASN A 42 -19.07 1.46 -12.13
CA ASN A 42 -20.49 1.81 -12.03
C ASN A 42 -20.70 3.29 -11.66
N ASP A 43 -19.84 3.85 -10.80
CA ASP A 43 -20.02 5.19 -10.23
C ASP A 43 -18.75 6.04 -10.22
N GLY A 44 -17.64 5.53 -10.76
CA GLY A 44 -16.38 6.27 -10.88
C GLY A 44 -15.70 6.56 -9.54
N LYS A 45 -16.15 5.96 -8.43
CA LYS A 45 -15.55 6.16 -7.12
C LYS A 45 -14.32 5.27 -6.91
N MET A 46 -13.43 5.72 -6.05
CA MET A 46 -12.29 4.93 -5.59
C MET A 46 -12.78 3.72 -4.80
N ASP A 47 -12.36 2.51 -5.21
CA ASP A 47 -12.63 1.27 -4.49
C ASP A 47 -11.47 0.93 -3.53
N LYS A 48 -10.25 0.85 -4.06
CA LYS A 48 -9.05 0.46 -3.30
C LYS A 48 -7.76 0.98 -3.93
N LEU A 49 -6.74 1.07 -3.10
CA LEU A 49 -5.35 1.31 -3.53
C LEU A 49 -4.69 -0.03 -3.89
N ILE A 50 -3.92 -0.03 -4.96
CA ILE A 50 -3.03 -1.14 -5.31
C ILE A 50 -1.65 -0.81 -4.77
N VAL A 51 -1.12 -1.69 -3.91
CA VAL A 51 0.12 -1.48 -3.17
C VAL A 51 1.10 -2.59 -3.56
N GLU A 52 2.27 -2.20 -4.06
CA GLU A 52 3.40 -3.12 -4.20
C GLU A 52 4.07 -3.26 -2.83
N ARG A 53 4.17 -4.49 -2.32
CA ARG A 53 4.86 -4.73 -1.04
C ARG A 53 6.35 -4.49 -1.20
N SER A 54 6.93 -3.78 -0.23
CA SER A 54 8.37 -3.57 -0.21
C SER A 54 9.12 -4.90 -0.11
N LYS A 55 9.94 -5.20 -1.12
CA LYS A 55 10.75 -6.44 -1.21
C LYS A 55 11.77 -6.58 -0.07
N PHE A 56 12.07 -5.49 0.64
CA PHE A 56 13.04 -5.47 1.72
C PHE A 56 12.66 -6.37 2.92
N PHE A 57 11.37 -6.59 3.17
CA PHE A 57 10.94 -7.46 4.28
C PHE A 57 10.80 -8.94 3.92
N VAL A 58 10.80 -9.28 2.63
CA VAL A 58 10.77 -10.70 2.21
C VAL A 58 12.17 -11.30 2.24
N SER A 59 13.22 -10.55 1.87
CA SER A 59 14.59 -11.08 1.86
C SER A 59 15.23 -11.24 3.24
N LEU A 60 14.80 -10.47 4.25
CA LEU A 60 15.32 -10.58 5.63
C LEU A 60 14.73 -11.76 6.43
N PHE A 61 13.66 -12.38 5.94
CA PHE A 61 13.11 -13.63 6.50
C PHE A 61 13.33 -14.86 5.60
N SER A 62 13.91 -14.69 4.40
CA SER A 62 14.10 -15.78 3.43
C SER A 62 15.42 -16.54 3.57
N ASN A 63 16.13 -16.45 4.70
CA ASN A 63 17.30 -17.30 4.94
C ASN A 63 16.97 -18.68 5.54
N LYS A 64 15.70 -18.97 5.87
CA LYS A 64 15.28 -20.33 6.20
C LYS A 64 13.87 -20.62 5.70
N ASP A 65 13.86 -21.51 4.72
CA ASP A 65 12.78 -22.43 4.36
C ASP A 65 11.66 -21.91 3.43
N GLU A 66 11.61 -22.56 2.27
CA GLU A 66 10.50 -22.56 1.32
C GLU A 66 9.16 -22.73 2.07
N VAL A 67 8.18 -21.88 1.77
CA VAL A 67 6.81 -22.04 2.27
C VAL A 67 5.90 -22.39 1.09
N GLU A 68 5.51 -23.67 1.01
CA GLU A 68 4.36 -24.14 0.24
C GLU A 68 3.08 -23.82 1.04
N ILE A 69 2.13 -23.09 0.45
CA ILE A 69 0.79 -22.88 1.03
C ILE A 69 -0.24 -23.60 0.16
N ARG A 70 -1.00 -24.50 0.78
CA ARG A 70 -2.25 -25.10 0.25
C ARG A 70 -3.46 -24.30 0.72
#